data_AF-A0ABD6EEI6-F1
#
_entry.id   AF-A0ABD6EEI6-F1
#
_cell.length_a   1.000
_cell.length_b   1.000
_cell.length_c   1.000
_cell.angle_alpha   90.00
_cell.angle_beta   90.00
_cell.angle_gamma   90.00
#
_symmetry.space_group_name_H-M   'P 1'
#
loop_
_entity.id
_entity.type
_entity.pdbx_description
1 polymer ?
#
loop_
_entity_poly.entity_id
_entity_poly.type
_entity_poly.pdbx_seq_one_letter_code
_entity_poly.pdbx_strand_id
1 'polypeptide(L)'
;MIRSLMQVGEHPRRPSDLLAALQCQMTVLQQIDSVVNVDATGVFRSVMLQQTQLQDCHSNETITSNYSKWYLEVVLRRMSLGHILYSPHLSALIPNPECVHAFSPDQYTDARELRSLVQLLGPHGVKVMSERFIWHVASQVTELNKLVNEHRKDLLEARTSFDKPDKMKDLVLRLSLDSKDKKTHVPVTGPMESVLQRVTIIGEILSFRNLLLDSLHDVLLERLPFLLASVHNIYDTSADQEKMRLSEMCAAVGLVSDVDFALVSAMRRQKPTSLSADDHYTTSCLLLVFIALALPRLILSPSASSNVALHAFQNNAQCLPTAVASLVSALFCLHERCDAAERMKEFLALASSGILRASEEMNDPEVLKSFQPVYFIIEELVKRSPYLSFDLLESCFPYNLIRSAYQSCCRQDSAKVGV
;
A
#
# COMPACT_ATOMS: atom_id res chain seq x y z
N MET A 1 -18.12 5.70 -29.31
CA MET A 1 -17.78 4.27 -29.51
C MET A 1 -17.01 3.69 -28.34
N ILE A 2 -15.84 4.23 -27.96
CA ILE A 2 -15.11 3.74 -26.77
C ILE A 2 -16.00 3.79 -25.51
N ARG A 3 -16.74 4.89 -25.30
CA ARG A 3 -17.66 5.03 -24.15
C ARG A 3 -18.73 3.94 -24.08
N SER A 4 -19.28 3.49 -25.20
CA SER A 4 -20.28 2.41 -25.21
C SER A 4 -19.68 1.03 -24.94
N LEU A 5 -18.36 0.88 -25.07
CA LEU A 5 -17.63 -0.35 -24.75
C LEU A 5 -17.16 -0.41 -23.29
N MET A 6 -17.11 0.75 -22.60
CA MET A 6 -16.50 0.87 -21.28
C MET A 6 -17.34 0.36 -20.12
N GLN A 7 -18.67 0.30 -20.25
CA GLN A 7 -19.56 -0.06 -19.14
C GLN A 7 -20.30 -1.38 -19.40
N VAL A 8 -20.40 -2.19 -18.35
CA VAL A 8 -21.29 -3.36 -18.29
C VAL A 8 -22.04 -3.27 -16.95
N GLY A 9 -23.27 -2.78 -16.98
CA GLY A 9 -24.07 -2.55 -15.76
C GLY A 9 -23.46 -1.47 -14.86
N GLU A 10 -23.32 -1.75 -13.56
CA GLU A 10 -22.81 -0.82 -12.55
C GLU A 10 -21.26 -0.75 -12.48
N HIS A 11 -20.55 -1.55 -13.27
CA HIS A 11 -19.09 -1.68 -13.22
C HIS A 11 -18.46 -1.41 -14.60
N PRO A 12 -17.22 -0.90 -14.66
CA PRO A 12 -16.49 -0.85 -15.91
C PRO A 12 -16.29 -2.28 -16.41
N ARG A 13 -16.21 -2.44 -17.73
CA ARG A 13 -15.82 -3.72 -18.35
C ARG A 13 -14.46 -4.16 -17.79
N ARG A 14 -14.19 -5.46 -17.71
CA ARG A 14 -12.85 -5.95 -17.32
C ARG A 14 -11.79 -5.40 -18.29
N PRO A 15 -10.62 -4.95 -17.80
CA PRO A 15 -9.56 -4.41 -18.65
C PRO A 15 -9.21 -5.30 -19.86
N SER A 16 -9.10 -6.63 -19.66
CA SER A 16 -8.78 -7.57 -20.73
C SER A 16 -9.88 -7.67 -21.79
N ASP A 17 -11.15 -7.66 -21.38
CA ASP A 17 -12.30 -7.67 -22.29
C ASP A 17 -12.41 -6.35 -23.08
N LEU A 18 -12.12 -5.21 -22.44
CA LEU A 18 -12.08 -3.91 -23.11
C LEU A 18 -10.93 -3.85 -24.11
N LEU A 19 -9.74 -4.33 -23.74
CA LEU A 19 -8.59 -4.39 -24.63
C LEU A 19 -8.86 -5.27 -25.85
N ALA A 20 -9.42 -6.47 -25.64
CA ALA A 20 -9.79 -7.36 -26.74
C ALA A 20 -10.83 -6.71 -27.67
N ALA A 21 -11.85 -6.06 -27.11
CA ALA A 21 -12.85 -5.34 -27.90
C ALA A 21 -12.24 -4.20 -28.73
N LEU A 22 -11.31 -3.44 -28.15
CA LEU A 22 -10.61 -2.37 -28.88
C LEU A 22 -9.69 -2.92 -29.97
N GLN A 23 -8.95 -3.99 -29.70
CA GLN A 23 -8.10 -4.65 -30.70
C GLN A 23 -8.90 -5.17 -31.89
N CYS A 24 -10.08 -5.75 -31.66
CA CYS A 24 -11.00 -6.14 -32.72
C CYS A 24 -11.43 -4.94 -33.57
N GLN A 25 -11.79 -3.81 -32.94
CA GLN A 25 -12.18 -2.59 -33.65
C GLN A 25 -11.01 -1.99 -34.44
N MET A 26 -9.80 -1.96 -33.85
CA MET A 26 -8.59 -1.51 -34.54
C MET A 26 -8.32 -2.37 -35.77
N THR A 27 -8.47 -3.69 -35.67
CA THR A 27 -8.28 -4.62 -36.79
C THR A 27 -9.26 -4.31 -37.94
N VAL A 28 -10.55 -4.09 -37.63
CA VAL A 28 -11.56 -3.73 -38.64
C VAL A 28 -11.25 -2.38 -39.30
N LEU A 29 -10.86 -1.38 -38.52
CA LEU A 29 -10.50 -0.06 -39.05
C LEU A 29 -9.23 -0.11 -39.91
N GLN A 30 -8.25 -0.95 -39.56
CA GLN A 30 -7.07 -1.21 -40.40
C GLN A 30 -7.45 -1.90 -41.72
N GLN A 31 -8.45 -2.78 -41.72
CA GLN A 31 -8.94 -3.37 -42.97
C GLN A 31 -9.61 -2.32 -43.88
N ILE A 32 -10.27 -1.31 -43.31
CA ILE A 32 -10.88 -0.22 -44.09
C ILE A 32 -9.81 0.63 -44.78
N ASP A 33 -8.66 0.86 -44.16
CA ASP A 33 -7.52 1.58 -44.77
C ASP A 33 -7.07 0.92 -46.09
N SER A 34 -7.16 -0.42 -46.18
CA SER A 34 -6.86 -1.14 -47.43
C SER A 34 -7.86 -0.89 -48.57
N VAL A 35 -9.06 -0.41 -48.25
CA VAL A 35 -10.16 -0.17 -49.21
C VAL A 35 -10.35 1.31 -49.49
N VAL A 36 -10.13 2.16 -48.49
CA VAL A 36 -10.29 3.61 -48.54
C VAL A 36 -9.02 4.24 -47.99
N ASN A 37 -8.39 5.12 -48.76
CA ASN A 37 -7.12 5.77 -48.41
C ASN A 37 -7.28 6.71 -47.19
N VAL A 38 -7.29 6.14 -45.98
CA VAL A 38 -7.56 6.81 -44.71
C VAL A 38 -6.43 6.46 -43.75
N ASP A 39 -5.73 7.45 -43.20
CA ASP A 39 -4.69 7.23 -42.20
C ASP A 39 -5.25 6.71 -40.86
N ALA A 40 -5.54 5.40 -40.80
CA ALA A 40 -6.06 4.72 -39.63
C ALA A 40 -5.06 4.78 -38.46
N THR A 41 -3.76 4.74 -38.76
CA THR A 41 -2.69 4.84 -37.76
C THR A 41 -2.70 6.20 -37.05
N GLY A 42 -2.83 7.29 -37.80
CA GLY A 42 -2.99 8.64 -37.27
C GLY A 42 -4.23 8.79 -36.40
N VAL A 43 -5.36 8.19 -36.83
CA VAL A 43 -6.60 8.17 -36.04
C VAL A 43 -6.39 7.42 -34.71
N PHE A 44 -5.80 6.22 -34.74
CA PHE A 44 -5.53 5.48 -33.49
C PHE A 44 -4.62 6.24 -32.56
N ARG A 45 -3.53 6.82 -33.08
CA ARG A 45 -2.59 7.61 -32.29
C ARG A 45 -3.30 8.77 -31.60
N SER A 46 -4.11 9.53 -32.33
CA SER A 46 -4.83 10.67 -31.77
C SER A 46 -5.85 10.24 -30.71
N VAL A 47 -6.69 9.25 -31.01
CA VAL A 47 -7.77 8.81 -30.12
C VAL A 47 -7.21 8.11 -28.87
N MET A 48 -6.31 7.14 -29.05
CA MET A 48 -5.76 6.37 -27.93
C MET A 48 -4.91 7.24 -27.01
N LEU A 49 -4.12 8.17 -27.55
CA LEU A 49 -3.32 9.09 -26.72
C LEU A 49 -4.22 9.99 -25.88
N GLN A 50 -5.34 10.49 -26.42
CA GLN A 50 -6.31 11.25 -25.62
C GLN A 50 -6.92 10.40 -24.48
N GLN A 51 -7.17 9.10 -24.71
CA GLN A 51 -7.71 8.23 -23.66
C GLN A 51 -6.75 7.99 -22.47
N THR A 52 -5.46 8.29 -22.64
CA THR A 52 -4.45 8.25 -21.55
C THR A 52 -4.52 9.45 -20.60
N GLN A 53 -5.25 10.51 -20.97
CA GLN A 53 -5.41 11.73 -20.17
C GLN A 53 -6.66 11.65 -19.28
N LEU A 54 -6.89 12.60 -18.37
CA LEU A 54 -8.14 12.64 -17.57
C LEU A 54 -9.37 13.00 -18.41
N GLN A 55 -9.19 13.86 -19.41
CA GLN A 55 -10.24 14.35 -20.28
C GLN A 55 -9.80 14.27 -21.75
N ASP A 56 -10.75 13.98 -22.64
CA ASP A 56 -10.54 14.07 -24.09
C ASP A 56 -10.59 15.52 -24.60
N CYS A 57 -10.33 15.75 -25.88
CA CYS A 57 -10.38 17.10 -26.48
C CYS A 57 -11.77 17.76 -26.42
N HIS A 58 -12.80 16.99 -26.06
CA HIS A 58 -14.17 17.46 -25.88
C HIS A 58 -14.56 17.54 -24.38
N SER A 59 -13.57 17.55 -23.48
CA SER A 59 -13.74 17.65 -22.02
C SER A 59 -14.52 16.50 -21.37
N ASN A 60 -14.59 15.34 -22.04
CA ASN A 60 -15.27 14.19 -21.48
C ASN A 60 -14.31 13.21 -20.81
N GLU A 61 -14.86 12.39 -19.93
CA GLU A 61 -14.09 11.39 -19.20
C GLU A 61 -13.58 10.29 -20.12
N THR A 62 -12.32 9.94 -19.92
CA THR A 62 -11.57 8.93 -20.67
C THR A 62 -11.58 7.58 -19.97
N ILE A 63 -11.00 6.57 -20.62
CA ILE A 63 -10.66 5.27 -19.99
C ILE A 63 -9.88 5.50 -18.69
N THR A 64 -8.83 6.32 -18.73
CA THR A 64 -8.00 6.63 -17.56
C THR A 64 -8.81 7.19 -16.40
N SER A 65 -9.66 8.19 -16.65
CA SER A 65 -10.47 8.81 -15.60
C SER A 65 -11.45 7.82 -14.96
N ASN A 66 -12.14 7.03 -15.78
CA ASN A 66 -13.14 6.06 -15.32
C ASN A 66 -12.52 4.95 -14.48
N TYR A 67 -11.46 4.28 -14.95
CA TYR A 67 -10.80 3.24 -14.15
C TYR A 67 -10.13 3.83 -12.91
N SER A 68 -9.54 5.03 -12.98
CA SER A 68 -8.94 5.68 -11.81
C SER A 68 -9.97 5.92 -10.71
N LYS A 69 -11.17 6.41 -11.07
CA LYS A 69 -12.28 6.58 -10.12
C LYS A 69 -12.75 5.24 -9.58
N TRP A 70 -12.94 4.24 -10.45
CA TRP A 70 -13.46 2.95 -10.04
C TRP A 70 -12.52 2.21 -9.07
N TYR A 71 -11.22 2.14 -9.38
CA TYR A 71 -10.24 1.54 -8.47
C TYR A 71 -10.17 2.27 -7.13
N LEU A 72 -10.25 3.61 -7.14
CA LEU A 72 -10.16 4.40 -5.92
C LEU A 72 -11.42 4.34 -5.06
N GLU A 73 -12.57 4.62 -5.66
CA GLU A 73 -13.84 4.85 -4.94
C GLU A 73 -14.60 3.55 -4.67
N VAL A 74 -14.34 2.49 -5.44
CA VAL A 74 -14.99 1.19 -5.30
C VAL A 74 -14.02 0.15 -4.75
N VAL A 75 -12.91 -0.14 -5.45
CA VAL A 75 -12.02 -1.25 -5.07
C VAL A 75 -11.25 -0.94 -3.79
N LEU A 76 -10.45 0.13 -3.75
CA LEU A 76 -9.67 0.52 -2.59
C LEU A 76 -10.55 0.88 -1.40
N ARG A 77 -11.71 1.53 -1.63
CA ARG A 77 -12.69 1.77 -0.56
C ARG A 77 -13.21 0.48 0.06
N ARG A 78 -13.49 -0.56 -0.76
CA ARG A 78 -13.91 -1.87 -0.26
C ARG A 78 -12.77 -2.62 0.44
N MET A 79 -11.51 -2.43 0.03
CA MET A 79 -10.35 -2.94 0.78
C MET A 79 -10.31 -2.35 2.19
N SER A 80 -10.44 -1.03 2.30
CA SER A 80 -10.39 -0.34 3.60
C SER A 80 -11.56 -0.65 4.54
N LEU A 81 -12.64 -1.24 4.01
CA LEU A 81 -13.76 -1.78 4.79
C LEU A 81 -13.57 -3.27 5.16
N GLY A 82 -12.48 -3.90 4.74
CA GLY A 82 -12.19 -5.32 4.96
C GLY A 82 -12.93 -6.27 4.02
N HIS A 83 -13.62 -5.76 2.99
CA HIS A 83 -14.36 -6.61 2.03
C HIS A 83 -13.42 -7.24 1.00
N ILE A 84 -12.34 -6.56 0.63
CA ILE A 84 -11.35 -7.05 -0.35
C ILE A 84 -10.02 -7.19 0.36
N LEU A 85 -9.35 -8.33 0.18
CA LEU A 85 -8.06 -8.60 0.77
C LEU A 85 -6.96 -8.53 -0.28
N TYR A 86 -5.75 -8.11 0.12
CA TYR A 86 -4.57 -8.24 -0.72
C TYR A 86 -3.87 -9.57 -0.47
N SER A 87 -3.59 -10.36 -1.51
CA SER A 87 -2.77 -11.56 -1.39
C SER A 87 -1.38 -11.32 -2.00
N PRO A 88 -0.32 -11.24 -1.18
CA PRO A 88 1.06 -11.16 -1.68
C PRO A 88 1.43 -12.38 -2.53
N HIS A 89 0.93 -13.57 -2.15
CA HIS A 89 1.24 -14.82 -2.84
C HIS A 89 0.70 -14.86 -4.28
N LEU A 90 -0.54 -14.39 -4.48
CA LEU A 90 -1.16 -14.33 -5.80
C LEU A 90 -0.84 -13.03 -6.55
N SER A 91 -0.19 -12.07 -5.88
CA SER A 91 0.05 -10.71 -6.39
C SER A 91 -1.23 -10.07 -6.95
N ALA A 92 -2.35 -10.23 -6.23
CA ALA A 92 -3.67 -9.79 -6.67
C ALA A 92 -4.58 -9.44 -5.48
N LEU A 93 -5.68 -8.74 -5.76
CA LEU A 93 -6.74 -8.54 -4.78
C LEU A 93 -7.76 -9.68 -4.86
N ILE A 94 -8.14 -10.22 -3.71
CA ILE A 94 -9.05 -11.35 -3.57
C ILE A 94 -10.28 -10.97 -2.74
N PRO A 95 -11.44 -11.61 -2.97
CA PRO A 95 -12.62 -11.36 -2.16
C PRO A 95 -12.41 -11.88 -0.73
N ASN A 96 -12.85 -11.11 0.27
CA ASN A 96 -12.98 -11.66 1.63
C ASN A 96 -14.16 -12.65 1.62
N PRO A 97 -13.96 -13.94 1.94
CA PRO A 97 -15.01 -14.97 1.91
C PRO A 97 -16.18 -14.70 2.86
N GLU A 98 -15.97 -13.88 3.90
CA GLU A 98 -17.02 -13.53 4.87
C GLU A 98 -17.98 -12.44 4.37
N CYS A 99 -17.66 -11.81 3.25
CA CYS A 99 -18.40 -10.68 2.70
C CYS A 99 -19.13 -11.05 1.40
N VAL A 100 -20.29 -10.43 1.15
CA VAL A 100 -21.01 -10.54 -0.11
C VAL A 100 -20.43 -9.56 -1.13
N HIS A 101 -20.09 -10.05 -2.32
CA HIS A 101 -19.45 -9.26 -3.36
C HIS A 101 -20.35 -9.07 -4.58
N ALA A 102 -20.35 -7.86 -5.13
CA ALA A 102 -21.04 -7.54 -6.38
C ALA A 102 -20.19 -7.93 -7.62
N PHE A 103 -18.87 -7.99 -7.44
CA PHE A 103 -17.90 -8.40 -8.45
C PHE A 103 -16.73 -9.11 -7.75
N SER A 104 -16.02 -9.95 -8.50
CA SER A 104 -14.83 -10.62 -8.01
C SER A 104 -13.60 -9.74 -8.26
N PRO A 105 -12.84 -9.30 -7.24
CA PRO A 105 -11.75 -8.34 -7.41
C PRO A 105 -10.54 -8.90 -8.17
N ASP A 106 -10.33 -10.21 -8.12
CA ASP A 106 -9.31 -10.94 -8.89
C ASP A 106 -9.52 -10.78 -10.40
N GLN A 107 -10.78 -10.77 -10.86
CA GLN A 107 -11.15 -10.53 -12.27
C GLN A 107 -10.87 -9.10 -12.77
N TYR A 108 -10.30 -8.24 -11.92
CA TYR A 108 -9.86 -6.89 -12.29
C TYR A 108 -8.42 -6.61 -11.90
N THR A 109 -7.82 -7.42 -11.02
CA THR A 109 -6.53 -7.09 -10.39
C THR A 109 -5.47 -8.19 -10.48
N ASP A 110 -5.79 -9.32 -11.10
CA ASP A 110 -4.74 -10.29 -11.44
C ASP A 110 -3.72 -9.70 -12.43
N ALA A 111 -2.59 -10.39 -12.58
CA ALA A 111 -1.50 -9.93 -13.45
C ALA A 111 -1.96 -9.70 -14.91
N ARG A 112 -2.91 -10.49 -15.41
CA ARG A 112 -3.42 -10.36 -16.79
C ARG A 112 -4.26 -9.11 -16.95
N GLU A 113 -5.14 -8.82 -16.00
CA GLU A 113 -6.02 -7.67 -16.01
C GLU A 113 -5.24 -6.38 -15.81
N LEU A 114 -4.25 -6.36 -14.90
CA LEU A 114 -3.39 -5.19 -14.73
C LEU A 114 -2.48 -4.94 -15.94
N ARG A 115 -1.90 -5.97 -16.56
CA ARG A 115 -1.19 -5.84 -17.85
C ARG A 115 -2.11 -5.29 -18.95
N SER A 116 -3.38 -5.72 -18.98
CA SER A 116 -4.36 -5.24 -19.95
C SER A 116 -4.73 -3.77 -19.69
N LEU A 117 -4.94 -3.40 -18.42
CA LEU A 117 -5.19 -2.03 -17.99
C LEU A 117 -4.04 -1.11 -18.37
N VAL A 118 -2.80 -1.52 -18.08
CA VAL A 118 -1.60 -0.78 -18.44
C VAL A 118 -1.49 -0.57 -19.95
N GLN A 119 -1.81 -1.57 -20.77
CA GLN A 119 -1.80 -1.41 -22.22
C GLN A 119 -2.85 -0.40 -22.72
N LEU A 120 -3.98 -0.27 -22.03
CA LEU A 120 -5.02 0.71 -22.33
C LEU A 120 -4.62 2.14 -21.90
N LEU A 121 -4.01 2.27 -20.73
CA LEU A 121 -3.70 3.57 -20.10
C LEU A 121 -2.35 4.14 -20.56
N GLY A 122 -1.38 3.26 -20.85
CA GLY A 122 0.01 3.61 -21.07
C GLY A 122 0.67 4.30 -19.86
N PRO A 123 1.93 4.72 -20.00
CA PRO A 123 2.67 5.43 -18.95
C PRO A 123 1.95 6.69 -18.43
N HIS A 124 1.32 7.46 -19.33
CA HIS A 124 0.61 8.68 -18.94
C HIS A 124 -0.60 8.39 -18.06
N GLY A 125 -1.45 7.43 -18.45
CA GLY A 125 -2.63 7.09 -17.66
C GLY A 125 -2.28 6.45 -16.32
N VAL A 126 -1.27 5.57 -16.29
CA VAL A 126 -0.77 4.96 -15.05
C VAL A 126 -0.17 6.03 -14.12
N LYS A 127 0.60 6.99 -14.65
CA LYS A 127 1.13 8.12 -13.87
C LYS A 127 0.00 8.91 -13.20
N VAL A 128 -1.02 9.31 -13.97
CA VAL A 128 -2.18 10.06 -13.46
C VAL A 128 -2.90 9.27 -12.36
N MET A 129 -3.14 7.97 -12.58
CA MET A 129 -3.79 7.09 -11.60
C MET A 129 -2.95 6.98 -10.31
N SER A 130 -1.65 6.73 -10.46
CA SER A 130 -0.68 6.65 -9.36
C SER A 130 -0.61 7.96 -8.55
N GLU A 131 -0.59 9.12 -9.21
CA GLU A 131 -0.59 10.42 -8.53
C GLU A 131 -1.84 10.63 -7.67
N ARG A 132 -3.01 10.18 -8.14
CA ARG A 132 -4.24 10.22 -7.35
C ARG A 132 -4.15 9.32 -6.12
N PHE A 133 -3.63 8.10 -6.27
CA PHE A 133 -3.42 7.18 -5.14
C PHE A 133 -2.49 7.79 -4.09
N ILE A 134 -1.35 8.33 -4.53
CA ILE A 134 -0.37 8.98 -3.66
C ILE A 134 -0.94 10.22 -2.97
N TRP A 135 -1.82 10.98 -3.65
CA TRP A 135 -2.51 12.11 -3.02
C TRP A 135 -3.38 11.66 -1.84
N HIS A 136 -4.09 10.54 -1.96
CA HIS A 136 -4.86 9.95 -0.86
C HIS A 136 -3.96 9.41 0.26
N VAL A 137 -2.81 8.82 -0.06
CA VAL A 137 -1.82 8.41 0.94
C VAL A 137 -1.35 9.63 1.75
N ALA A 138 -0.95 10.71 1.09
CA ALA A 138 -0.53 11.94 1.78
C ALA A 138 -1.65 12.52 2.68
N SER A 139 -2.92 12.38 2.27
CA SER A 139 -4.06 12.79 3.08
C SER A 139 -4.19 11.94 4.35
N GLN A 140 -3.98 10.62 4.27
CA GLN A 140 -3.93 9.75 5.45
C GLN A 140 -2.77 10.12 6.38
N VAL A 141 -1.60 10.47 5.85
CA VAL A 141 -0.48 10.94 6.68
C VAL A 141 -0.81 12.25 7.41
N THR A 142 -1.55 13.15 6.77
CA THR A 142 -2.00 14.40 7.39
C THR A 142 -2.92 14.12 8.59
N GLU A 143 -3.84 13.15 8.48
CA GLU A 143 -4.67 12.73 9.60
C GLU A 143 -3.88 12.00 10.69
N LEU A 144 -2.90 11.16 10.32
CA LEU A 144 -1.99 10.53 11.29
C LEU A 144 -1.19 11.57 12.09
N ASN A 145 -0.71 12.63 11.43
CA ASN A 145 -0.02 13.72 12.12
C ASN A 145 -0.92 14.44 13.14
N LYS A 146 -2.22 14.54 12.90
CA LYS A 146 -3.17 15.08 13.89
C LYS A 146 -3.25 14.18 15.12
N LEU A 147 -3.43 12.88 14.93
CA LEU A 147 -3.47 11.89 16.02
C LEU A 147 -2.17 11.91 16.86
N VAL A 148 -1.01 12.01 16.20
CA VAL A 148 0.28 12.14 16.90
C VAL A 148 0.35 13.42 17.72
N ASN A 149 -0.14 14.54 17.19
CA ASN A 149 -0.11 15.82 17.89
C ASN A 149 -1.08 15.86 19.07
N GLU A 150 -2.25 15.20 18.97
CA GLU A 150 -3.21 15.03 20.07
C GLU A 150 -2.60 14.26 21.25
N HIS A 151 -1.79 13.22 20.97
CA HIS A 151 -1.16 12.36 21.97
C HIS A 151 0.34 12.63 22.18
N ARG A 152 0.83 13.81 21.79
CA ARG A 152 2.27 14.12 21.72
C ARG A 152 3.02 13.88 23.02
N LYS A 153 2.43 14.25 24.17
CA LYS A 153 3.08 14.14 25.49
C LYS A 153 3.32 12.68 25.88
N ASP A 154 2.31 11.85 25.66
CA ASP A 154 2.37 10.42 25.98
C ASP A 154 3.38 9.71 25.08
N LEU A 155 3.43 10.07 23.79
CA LEU A 155 4.40 9.51 22.84
C LEU A 155 5.85 9.92 23.16
N LEU A 156 6.07 11.15 23.61
CA LEU A 156 7.40 11.60 24.09
C LEU A 156 7.83 10.84 25.34
N GLU A 157 6.90 10.59 26.27
CA GLU A 157 7.16 9.80 27.47
C GLU A 157 7.49 8.34 27.10
N ALA A 158 6.74 7.74 26.17
CA ALA A 158 7.00 6.39 25.67
C ALA A 158 8.38 6.26 25.02
N ARG A 159 8.76 7.26 24.20
CA ARG A 159 10.07 7.28 23.53
C ARG A 159 11.25 7.37 24.50
N THR A 160 11.06 8.01 25.67
CA THR A 160 12.15 8.23 26.66
C THR A 160 12.17 7.20 27.79
N SER A 161 11.05 6.52 28.03
CA SER A 161 10.87 5.53 29.11
C SER A 161 10.65 4.11 28.56
N PHE A 162 11.19 3.79 27.38
CA PHE A 162 11.02 2.48 26.74
C PHE A 162 11.66 1.32 27.53
N ASP A 163 12.64 1.64 28.37
CA ASP A 163 13.35 0.73 29.27
C ASP A 163 12.55 0.41 30.55
N LYS A 164 11.44 1.11 30.81
CA LYS A 164 10.64 0.99 32.04
C LYS A 164 9.32 0.28 31.77
N PRO A 165 9.21 -1.04 32.05
CA PRO A 165 8.06 -1.83 31.62
C PRO A 165 6.73 -1.37 32.23
N ASP A 166 6.71 -1.01 33.52
CA ASP A 166 5.49 -0.57 34.21
C ASP A 166 4.94 0.73 33.62
N LYS A 167 5.80 1.73 33.41
CA LYS A 167 5.41 2.99 32.78
C LYS A 167 4.89 2.80 31.36
N MET A 168 5.53 1.92 30.59
CA MET A 168 5.10 1.61 29.23
C MET A 168 3.72 0.94 29.22
N LYS A 169 3.43 0.08 30.20
CA LYS A 169 2.12 -0.55 30.36
C LYS A 169 1.03 0.50 30.62
N ASP A 170 1.28 1.45 31.52
CA ASP A 170 0.35 2.55 31.81
C ASP A 170 0.12 3.46 30.58
N LEU A 171 1.19 3.74 29.81
CA LEU A 171 1.11 4.49 28.56
C LEU A 171 0.27 3.78 27.50
N VAL A 172 0.49 2.48 27.31
CA VAL A 172 -0.30 1.66 26.38
C VAL A 172 -1.76 1.64 26.80
N LEU A 173 -2.06 1.50 28.10
CA LEU A 173 -3.43 1.58 28.61
C LEU A 173 -4.06 2.94 28.30
N ARG A 174 -3.39 4.06 28.59
CA ARG A 174 -3.89 5.41 28.30
C ARG A 174 -4.19 5.62 26.81
N LEU A 175 -3.30 5.15 25.94
CA LEU A 175 -3.42 5.25 24.49
C LEU A 175 -4.40 4.23 23.89
N SER A 176 -4.84 3.23 24.66
CA SER A 176 -5.86 2.24 24.28
C SER A 176 -7.26 2.59 24.78
N LEU A 177 -7.43 3.64 25.60
CA LEU A 177 -8.75 4.02 26.10
C LEU A 177 -9.61 4.57 24.95
N ASP A 178 -10.81 4.01 24.79
CA ASP A 178 -11.84 4.56 23.91
C ASP A 178 -12.16 6.00 24.31
N SER A 179 -12.12 6.93 23.35
CA SER A 179 -12.71 8.25 23.59
C SER A 179 -14.22 8.08 23.65
N LYS A 180 -14.81 8.25 24.84
CA LYS A 180 -16.27 8.22 25.01
C LYS A 180 -16.85 9.50 24.43
N ASP A 181 -17.20 9.48 23.16
CA ASP A 181 -17.95 10.59 22.58
C ASP A 181 -19.42 10.51 23.03
N LYS A 182 -19.82 11.41 23.93
CA LYS A 182 -21.13 11.40 24.61
C LYS A 182 -22.34 11.68 23.70
N LYS A 183 -22.14 11.89 22.39
CA LYS A 183 -23.17 12.37 21.45
C LYS A 183 -23.65 11.35 20.43
N THR A 184 -22.91 10.27 20.21
CA THR A 184 -23.23 9.26 19.20
C THR A 184 -22.90 7.90 19.77
N HIS A 185 -23.91 7.07 20.03
CA HIS A 185 -23.81 5.68 20.47
C HIS A 185 -23.16 4.78 19.38
N VAL A 186 -21.97 5.14 18.90
CA VAL A 186 -21.13 4.35 18.01
C VAL A 186 -19.83 4.09 18.78
N PRO A 187 -19.34 2.84 18.85
CA PRO A 187 -18.05 2.56 19.48
C PRO A 187 -16.97 3.33 18.71
N VAL A 188 -16.37 4.33 19.35
CA VAL A 188 -15.23 5.05 18.79
C VAL A 188 -14.02 4.16 18.97
N THR A 189 -13.41 3.72 17.86
CA THR A 189 -12.15 2.98 17.88
C THR A 189 -11.09 3.80 18.60
N GLY A 190 -10.35 3.18 19.52
CA GLY A 190 -9.27 3.82 20.26
C GLY A 190 -8.20 4.49 19.37
N PRO A 191 -7.34 5.35 19.96
CA PRO A 191 -6.28 6.04 19.23
C PRO A 191 -5.36 5.08 18.46
N MET A 192 -4.97 3.97 19.08
CA MET A 192 -4.10 2.96 18.46
C MET A 192 -4.78 2.26 17.28
N GLU A 193 -6.05 1.88 17.44
CA GLU A 193 -6.84 1.26 16.38
C GLU A 193 -7.01 2.21 15.19
N SER A 194 -7.23 3.50 15.46
CA SER A 194 -7.32 4.54 14.44
C SER A 194 -6.00 4.73 13.68
N VAL A 195 -4.85 4.66 14.38
CA VAL A 195 -3.53 4.69 13.75
C VAL A 195 -3.34 3.45 12.87
N LEU A 196 -3.59 2.24 13.40
CA LEU A 196 -3.45 1.00 12.63
C LEU A 196 -4.33 1.02 11.39
N GLN A 197 -5.60 1.39 11.51
CA GLN A 197 -6.52 1.46 10.38
C GLN A 197 -5.98 2.36 9.29
N ARG A 198 -5.51 3.57 9.63
CA ARG A 198 -4.97 4.52 8.64
C ARG A 198 -3.68 4.03 7.99
N VAL A 199 -2.78 3.42 8.76
CA VAL A 199 -1.53 2.86 8.22
C VAL A 199 -1.81 1.64 7.33
N THR A 200 -2.81 0.81 7.69
CA THR A 200 -3.28 -0.27 6.83
C THR A 200 -3.81 0.28 5.51
N ILE A 201 -4.68 1.32 5.54
CA ILE A 201 -5.20 1.97 4.32
C ILE A 201 -4.05 2.49 3.44
N ILE A 202 -3.03 3.12 4.03
CA ILE A 202 -1.82 3.54 3.30
C ILE A 202 -1.17 2.33 2.63
N GLY A 203 -1.01 1.23 3.37
CA GLY A 203 -0.44 -0.01 2.86
C GLY A 203 -1.25 -0.63 1.73
N GLU A 204 -2.58 -0.63 1.82
CA GLU A 204 -3.48 -1.14 0.79
C GLU A 204 -3.30 -0.38 -0.53
N ILE A 205 -3.32 0.96 -0.45
CA ILE A 205 -3.16 1.83 -1.61
C ILE A 205 -1.77 1.63 -2.24
N LEU A 206 -0.72 1.58 -1.43
CA LEU A 206 0.64 1.39 -1.92
C LEU A 206 0.87 -0.01 -2.51
N SER A 207 0.30 -1.05 -1.90
CA SER A 207 0.43 -2.42 -2.40
C SER A 207 -0.28 -2.56 -3.75
N PHE A 208 -1.49 -2.02 -3.91
CA PHE A 208 -2.16 -1.98 -5.21
C PHE A 208 -1.39 -1.17 -6.25
N ARG A 209 -0.84 -0.02 -5.85
CA ARG A 209 0.01 0.79 -6.72
C ARG A 209 1.25 0.03 -7.19
N ASN A 210 1.89 -0.76 -6.34
CA ASN A 210 3.04 -1.56 -6.73
C ASN A 210 2.67 -2.59 -7.79
N LEU A 211 1.55 -3.31 -7.64
CA LEU A 211 1.06 -4.24 -8.67
C LEU A 211 0.85 -3.54 -10.03
N LEU A 212 0.33 -2.31 -10.00
CA LEU A 212 0.12 -1.50 -11.20
C LEU A 212 1.45 -1.06 -11.85
N LEU A 213 2.45 -0.66 -11.05
CA LEU A 213 3.77 -0.27 -11.53
C LEU A 213 4.58 -1.48 -12.04
N ASP A 214 4.50 -2.62 -11.37
CA ASP A 214 5.11 -3.88 -11.82
C ASP A 214 4.54 -4.30 -13.18
N SER A 215 3.20 -4.20 -13.33
CA SER A 215 2.54 -4.46 -14.61
C SER A 215 2.92 -3.43 -15.69
N LEU A 216 3.14 -2.16 -15.31
CA LEU A 216 3.65 -1.13 -16.21
C LEU A 216 5.05 -1.49 -16.72
N HIS A 217 5.93 -1.84 -15.80
CA HIS A 217 7.30 -2.23 -16.10
C HIS A 217 7.34 -3.43 -17.05
N ASP A 218 6.57 -4.47 -16.75
CA ASP A 218 6.51 -5.70 -17.54
C ASP A 218 5.95 -5.48 -18.97
N VAL A 219 4.93 -4.63 -19.14
CA VAL A 219 4.44 -4.24 -20.47
C VAL A 219 5.47 -3.41 -21.24
N LEU A 220 6.18 -2.51 -20.58
CA LEU A 220 7.20 -1.68 -21.22
C LEU A 220 8.46 -2.47 -21.57
N LEU A 221 8.80 -3.51 -20.82
CA LEU A 221 9.89 -4.42 -21.15
C LEU A 221 9.64 -5.12 -22.50
N GLU A 222 8.39 -5.52 -22.75
CA GLU A 222 7.98 -6.12 -24.02
C GLU A 222 7.89 -5.09 -25.16
N ARG A 223 7.33 -3.90 -24.89
CA ARG A 223 7.02 -2.89 -25.92
C ARG A 223 8.19 -1.97 -26.27
N LEU A 224 9.03 -1.61 -25.29
CA LEU A 224 10.09 -0.60 -25.37
C LEU A 224 11.41 -1.06 -24.72
N PRO A 225 11.94 -2.25 -25.05
CA PRO A 225 13.09 -2.85 -24.35
C PRO A 225 14.35 -1.97 -24.37
N PHE A 226 14.64 -1.28 -25.48
CA PHE A 226 15.83 -0.43 -25.60
C PHE A 226 15.77 0.83 -24.73
N LEU A 227 14.58 1.44 -24.61
CA LEU A 227 14.38 2.60 -23.75
C LEU A 227 14.51 2.19 -22.29
N LEU A 228 13.89 1.05 -21.92
CA LEU A 228 13.93 0.55 -20.56
C LEU A 228 15.36 0.20 -20.13
N ALA A 229 16.12 -0.47 -21.00
CA ALA A 229 17.54 -0.77 -20.74
C ALA A 229 18.38 0.50 -20.52
N SER A 230 18.09 1.57 -21.28
CA SER A 230 18.76 2.86 -21.11
C SER A 230 18.42 3.50 -19.77
N VAL A 231 17.15 3.45 -19.37
CA VAL A 231 16.70 3.99 -18.07
C VAL A 231 17.33 3.22 -16.90
N HIS A 232 17.38 1.90 -16.97
CA HIS A 232 18.09 1.08 -15.98
C HIS A 232 19.57 1.46 -15.88
N ASN A 233 20.26 1.56 -17.01
CA ASN A 233 21.68 1.91 -17.02
C ASN A 233 21.93 3.28 -16.38
N ILE A 234 21.08 4.27 -16.67
CA ILE A 234 21.16 5.60 -16.05
C ILE A 234 20.91 5.51 -14.54
N TYR A 235 19.89 4.76 -14.11
CA TYR A 235 19.55 4.62 -12.69
C TYR A 235 20.66 3.93 -11.89
N ASP A 236 21.20 2.83 -12.41
CA ASP A 236 22.22 2.01 -11.74
C ASP A 236 23.59 2.71 -11.65
N THR A 237 23.88 3.61 -12.60
CA THR A 237 25.14 4.38 -12.62
C THR A 237 25.07 5.70 -11.85
N SER A 238 23.88 6.18 -11.52
CA SER A 238 23.66 7.45 -10.82
C SER A 238 23.87 7.36 -9.32
N ALA A 239 24.39 8.44 -8.73
CA ALA A 239 24.45 8.61 -7.28
C ALA A 239 23.07 8.88 -6.67
N ASP A 240 22.90 8.72 -5.35
CA ASP A 240 21.60 8.83 -4.68
C ASP A 240 20.93 10.21 -4.83
N GLN A 241 21.72 11.29 -4.83
CA GLN A 241 21.22 12.64 -5.10
C GLN A 241 20.70 12.81 -6.53
N GLU A 242 21.26 12.08 -7.49
CA GLU A 242 20.81 12.11 -8.88
C GLU A 242 19.57 11.23 -9.08
N LYS A 243 19.49 10.08 -8.40
CA LYS A 243 18.30 9.21 -8.39
C LYS A 243 17.03 9.98 -8.01
N MET A 244 17.14 10.99 -7.13
CA MET A 244 16.03 11.92 -6.83
C MET A 244 15.53 12.66 -8.08
N ARG A 245 16.43 13.16 -8.92
CA ARG A 245 16.08 13.86 -10.18
C ARG A 245 15.52 12.91 -11.24
N LEU A 246 15.91 11.64 -11.17
CA LEU A 246 15.42 10.57 -12.06
C LEU A 246 14.08 9.97 -11.62
N SER A 247 13.57 10.36 -10.46
CA SER A 247 12.40 9.72 -9.85
C SER A 247 11.14 9.74 -10.73
N GLU A 248 10.88 10.86 -11.41
CA GLU A 248 9.75 10.98 -12.31
C GLU A 248 9.90 10.07 -13.55
N MET A 249 11.13 9.93 -14.05
CA MET A 249 11.45 9.00 -15.13
C MET A 249 11.28 7.55 -14.68
N CYS A 250 11.78 7.19 -13.49
CA CYS A 250 11.67 5.84 -12.92
C CYS A 250 10.19 5.46 -12.74
N ALA A 251 9.39 6.34 -12.14
CA ALA A 251 7.96 6.12 -11.97
C ALA A 251 7.22 5.97 -13.32
N ALA A 252 7.62 6.71 -14.35
CA ALA A 252 7.02 6.62 -15.68
C ALA A 252 7.29 5.28 -16.39
N VAL A 253 8.31 4.53 -15.96
CA VAL A 253 8.64 3.20 -16.51
C VAL A 253 8.36 2.06 -15.52
N GLY A 254 7.65 2.34 -14.43
CA GLY A 254 7.32 1.34 -13.41
C GLY A 254 8.51 0.86 -12.56
N LEU A 255 9.63 1.61 -12.54
CA LEU A 255 10.78 1.25 -11.71
C LEU A 255 10.54 1.64 -10.25
N VAL A 256 10.68 0.67 -9.37
CA VAL A 256 10.60 0.85 -7.92
C VAL A 256 11.95 1.32 -7.38
N SER A 257 11.94 2.44 -6.65
CA SER A 257 13.10 2.98 -5.94
C SER A 257 12.90 2.90 -4.42
N ASP A 258 14.00 2.89 -3.66
CA ASP A 258 13.96 2.82 -2.17
C ASP A 258 13.17 3.97 -1.53
N VAL A 259 13.18 5.13 -2.19
CA VAL A 259 12.42 6.32 -1.80
C VAL A 259 11.40 6.64 -2.89
N ASP A 260 10.12 6.73 -2.50
CA ASP A 260 9.05 7.17 -3.39
C ASP A 260 8.93 8.70 -3.40
N PHE A 261 9.52 9.33 -4.41
CA PHE A 261 9.52 10.79 -4.51
C PHE A 261 8.16 11.39 -4.89
N ALA A 262 7.25 10.60 -5.48
CA ALA A 262 5.88 11.06 -5.69
C ALA A 262 5.20 11.27 -4.33
N LEU A 263 5.43 10.33 -3.39
CA LEU A 263 4.95 10.44 -2.02
C LEU A 263 5.60 11.62 -1.29
N VAL A 264 6.93 11.77 -1.36
CA VAL A 264 7.64 12.92 -0.78
C VAL A 264 7.05 14.24 -1.27
N SER A 265 6.82 14.36 -2.59
CA SER A 265 6.27 15.56 -3.21
C SER A 265 4.82 15.83 -2.83
N ALA A 266 3.99 14.79 -2.70
CA ALA A 266 2.62 14.93 -2.23
C ALA A 266 2.55 15.35 -0.76
N MET A 267 3.37 14.76 0.10
CA MET A 267 3.45 15.12 1.52
C MET A 267 3.97 16.55 1.71
N ARG A 268 4.98 16.97 0.93
CA ARG A 268 5.46 18.37 0.93
C ARG A 268 4.36 19.36 0.58
N ARG A 269 3.49 19.03 -0.39
CA ARG A 269 2.37 19.89 -0.81
C ARG A 269 1.25 19.97 0.22
N GLN A 270 1.03 18.92 1.00
CA GLN A 270 -0.01 18.88 2.04
C GLN A 270 0.51 19.28 3.43
N LYS A 271 1.81 19.54 3.58
CA LYS A 271 2.41 20.03 4.83
C LYS A 271 1.81 21.38 5.23
N PRO A 272 1.33 21.57 6.47
CA PRO A 272 0.85 22.87 6.92
C PRO A 272 1.99 23.90 6.99
N THR A 273 1.76 25.09 6.43
CA THR A 273 2.75 26.19 6.37
C THR A 273 3.19 26.68 7.76
N SER A 274 2.39 26.43 8.80
CA SER A 274 2.64 26.90 10.16
C SER A 274 3.57 26.02 11.00
N LEU A 275 3.91 24.79 10.56
CA LEU A 275 4.80 23.91 11.33
C LEU A 275 6.28 24.16 11.02
N SER A 276 7.07 24.40 12.07
CA SER A 276 8.53 24.45 11.99
C SER A 276 9.10 23.12 11.47
N ALA A 277 10.30 23.16 10.89
CA ALA A 277 10.96 21.95 10.38
C ALA A 277 11.24 20.94 11.51
N ASP A 278 11.68 21.42 12.67
CA ASP A 278 11.99 20.60 13.85
C ASP A 278 10.74 19.99 14.48
N ASP A 279 9.64 20.75 14.56
CA ASP A 279 8.38 20.22 15.09
C ASP A 279 7.84 19.12 14.18
N HIS A 280 7.88 19.34 12.86
CA HIS A 280 7.44 18.35 11.88
C HIS A 280 8.28 17.07 11.95
N TYR A 281 9.61 17.18 12.05
CA TYR A 281 10.50 16.04 12.26
C TYR A 281 10.18 15.28 13.55
N THR A 282 9.93 16.01 14.64
CA THR A 282 9.54 15.39 15.91
C THR A 282 8.21 14.63 15.78
N THR A 283 7.20 15.22 15.13
CA THR A 283 5.93 14.55 14.84
C THR A 283 6.14 13.28 14.00
N SER A 284 7.04 13.31 13.02
CA SER A 284 7.36 12.11 12.23
C SER A 284 8.07 11.01 13.03
N CYS A 285 8.96 11.36 13.95
CA CYS A 285 9.55 10.39 14.88
C CYS A 285 8.50 9.77 15.79
N LEU A 286 7.62 10.59 16.36
CA LEU A 286 6.54 10.13 17.24
C LEU A 286 5.49 9.30 16.50
N LEU A 287 5.29 9.53 15.20
CA LEU A 287 4.45 8.67 14.36
C LEU A 287 4.98 7.23 14.36
N LEU A 288 6.30 7.03 14.18
CA LEU A 288 6.89 5.70 14.23
C LEU A 288 6.70 5.05 15.60
N VAL A 289 6.92 5.81 16.68
CA VAL A 289 6.68 5.32 18.05
C VAL A 289 5.22 4.90 18.20
N PHE A 290 4.27 5.71 17.73
CA PHE A 290 2.85 5.40 17.84
C PHE A 290 2.48 4.13 17.08
N ILE A 291 2.99 3.96 15.85
CA ILE A 291 2.76 2.75 15.06
C ILE A 291 3.35 1.53 15.79
N ALA A 292 4.58 1.62 16.30
CA ALA A 292 5.24 0.52 17.02
C ALA A 292 4.44 0.09 18.26
N LEU A 293 3.93 1.05 19.05
CA LEU A 293 3.10 0.78 20.23
C LEU A 293 1.72 0.23 19.87
N ALA A 294 1.21 0.54 18.68
CA ALA A 294 -0.09 0.07 18.23
C ALA A 294 -0.03 -1.34 17.64
N LEU A 295 1.10 -1.80 17.08
CA LEU A 295 1.21 -3.14 16.46
C LEU A 295 0.73 -4.30 17.37
N PRO A 296 1.02 -4.34 18.68
CA PRO A 296 0.51 -5.38 19.57
C PRO A 296 -1.02 -5.40 19.69
N ARG A 297 -1.75 -4.36 19.24
CA ARG A 297 -3.21 -4.37 19.20
C ARG A 297 -3.77 -5.24 18.08
N LEU A 298 -3.01 -5.50 17.01
CA LEU A 298 -3.42 -6.40 15.93
C LEU A 298 -3.75 -7.79 16.45
N ILE A 299 -2.98 -8.24 17.43
CA ILE A 299 -3.15 -9.50 18.14
C ILE A 299 -4.52 -9.62 18.82
N LEU A 300 -5.02 -8.51 19.36
CA LEU A 300 -6.24 -8.46 20.17
C LEU A 300 -7.50 -8.31 19.30
N SER A 301 -7.32 -8.17 17.98
CA SER A 301 -8.42 -8.08 17.03
C SER A 301 -8.90 -9.48 16.64
N PRO A 302 -10.22 -9.77 16.68
CA PRO A 302 -10.76 -11.05 16.22
C PRO A 302 -10.52 -11.30 14.72
N SER A 303 -10.21 -10.25 13.95
CA SER A 303 -9.87 -10.31 12.51
C SER A 303 -8.38 -10.57 12.22
N ALA A 304 -7.58 -10.92 13.24
CA ALA A 304 -6.16 -11.25 13.09
C ALA A 304 -5.91 -12.63 12.44
N SER A 305 -6.97 -13.39 12.15
CA SER A 305 -6.82 -14.67 11.47
C SER A 305 -6.21 -14.45 10.08
N SER A 306 -5.13 -15.18 9.82
CA SER A 306 -4.46 -15.16 8.52
C SER A 306 -4.68 -16.48 7.81
N ASN A 307 -4.98 -16.40 6.52
CA ASN A 307 -4.90 -17.54 5.62
C ASN A 307 -3.45 -17.64 5.15
N VAL A 308 -2.73 -18.69 5.56
CA VAL A 308 -1.30 -18.84 5.27
C VAL A 308 -1.09 -19.09 3.79
N ALA A 309 -1.94 -19.91 3.16
CA ALA A 309 -1.84 -20.19 1.73
C ALA A 309 -1.92 -18.91 0.88
N LEU A 310 -2.68 -17.91 1.33
CA LEU A 310 -2.84 -16.64 0.63
C LEU A 310 -1.95 -15.52 1.18
N HIS A 311 -1.21 -15.77 2.27
CA HIS A 311 -0.46 -14.76 3.03
C HIS A 311 -1.28 -13.49 3.32
N ALA A 312 -2.57 -13.67 3.61
CA ALA A 312 -3.53 -12.57 3.75
C ALA A 312 -4.20 -12.60 5.12
N PHE A 313 -4.34 -11.44 5.76
CA PHE A 313 -5.13 -11.24 6.96
C PHE A 313 -6.49 -10.67 6.57
N GLN A 314 -7.52 -10.97 7.36
CA GLN A 314 -8.88 -10.45 7.13
C GLN A 314 -8.96 -8.92 7.25
N ASN A 315 -8.03 -8.29 7.96
CA ASN A 315 -7.94 -6.85 8.12
C ASN A 315 -6.82 -6.20 7.28
N ASN A 316 -6.25 -6.90 6.30
CA ASN A 316 -5.14 -6.42 5.47
C ASN A 316 -3.87 -5.99 6.22
N ALA A 317 -3.65 -6.48 7.45
CA ALA A 317 -2.45 -6.14 8.22
C ALA A 317 -1.12 -6.51 7.51
N GLN A 318 -1.12 -7.46 6.56
CA GLN A 318 0.01 -7.75 5.68
C GLN A 318 0.48 -6.55 4.82
N CYS A 319 -0.33 -5.50 4.72
CA CYS A 319 0.01 -4.27 4.01
C CYS A 319 0.76 -3.25 4.88
N LEU A 320 0.75 -3.40 6.22
CA LEU A 320 1.45 -2.50 7.14
C LEU A 320 2.96 -2.41 6.87
N PRO A 321 3.67 -3.52 6.56
CA PRO A 321 5.10 -3.45 6.26
C PRO A 321 5.45 -2.51 5.12
N THR A 322 4.70 -2.55 4.00
CA THR A 322 4.94 -1.63 2.87
C THR A 322 4.56 -0.20 3.25
N ALA A 323 3.49 0.01 4.03
CA ALA A 323 3.15 1.34 4.54
C ALA A 323 4.31 1.94 5.36
N VAL A 324 4.81 1.21 6.36
CA VAL A 324 5.87 1.70 7.27
C VAL A 324 7.17 1.93 6.52
N ALA A 325 7.59 1.00 5.65
CA ALA A 325 8.80 1.17 4.85
C ALA A 325 8.73 2.42 3.96
N SER A 326 7.63 2.61 3.23
CA SER A 326 7.45 3.79 2.36
C SER A 326 7.32 5.09 3.15
N LEU A 327 6.63 5.08 4.29
CA LEU A 327 6.49 6.26 5.16
C LEU A 327 7.84 6.70 5.74
N VAL A 328 8.65 5.76 6.23
CA VAL A 328 9.99 6.07 6.76
C VAL A 328 10.88 6.63 5.65
N SER A 329 10.97 5.95 4.50
CA SER A 329 11.76 6.46 3.37
C SER A 329 11.33 7.86 2.94
N ALA A 330 10.02 8.11 2.82
CA ALA A 330 9.50 9.40 2.36
C ALA A 330 9.64 10.53 3.41
N LEU A 331 9.28 10.26 4.67
CA LEU A 331 9.34 11.25 5.74
C LEU A 331 10.77 11.71 5.98
N PHE A 332 11.70 10.78 6.20
CA PHE A 332 13.07 11.14 6.57
C PHE A 332 13.89 11.64 5.38
N CYS A 333 13.48 11.31 4.14
CA CYS A 333 13.93 12.04 2.95
C CYS A 333 13.45 13.50 2.96
N LEU A 334 12.18 13.75 3.32
CA LEU A 334 11.62 15.11 3.39
C LEU A 334 12.30 15.99 4.45
N HIS A 335 12.80 15.43 5.55
CA HIS A 335 13.51 16.19 6.59
C HIS A 335 15.01 16.37 6.33
N GLU A 336 15.59 15.66 5.35
CA GLU A 336 17.02 15.76 4.98
C GLU A 336 17.99 15.45 6.14
N ARG A 337 17.55 14.62 7.11
CA ARG A 337 18.31 14.28 8.34
C ARG A 337 19.17 13.02 8.21
N CYS A 338 18.97 12.23 7.14
CA CYS A 338 19.71 10.99 6.83
C CYS A 338 19.76 9.96 7.97
N ASP A 339 18.75 9.95 8.85
CA ASP A 339 18.69 9.12 10.05
C ASP A 339 17.59 8.05 9.98
N ALA A 340 17.03 7.80 8.80
CA ALA A 340 15.97 6.80 8.56
C ALA A 340 16.32 5.42 9.14
N ALA A 341 17.59 5.01 9.00
CA ALA A 341 18.06 3.74 9.55
C ALA A 341 18.02 3.68 11.07
N GLU A 342 18.47 4.74 11.76
CA GLU A 342 18.43 4.81 13.22
C GLU A 342 16.99 4.84 13.74
N ARG A 343 16.10 5.55 13.03
CA ARG A 343 14.67 5.63 13.36
C ARG A 343 13.97 4.29 13.14
N MET A 344 14.37 3.53 12.12
CA MET A 344 13.82 2.20 11.86
C MET A 344 14.33 1.15 12.86
N LYS A 345 15.59 1.24 13.30
CA LYS A 345 16.12 0.42 14.41
C LYS A 345 15.33 0.66 15.70
N GLU A 346 15.12 1.93 16.04
CA GLU A 346 14.30 2.36 17.19
C GLU A 346 12.87 1.79 17.09
N PHE A 347 12.25 1.92 15.92
CA PHE A 347 10.92 1.34 15.64
C PHE A 347 10.89 -0.18 15.86
N LEU A 348 11.85 -0.92 15.28
CA LEU A 348 11.89 -2.38 15.37
C LEU A 348 12.06 -2.85 16.81
N ALA A 349 12.91 -2.19 17.59
CA ALA A 349 13.12 -2.53 19.01
C ALA A 349 11.84 -2.32 19.83
N LEU A 350 11.15 -1.18 19.65
CA LEU A 350 9.88 -0.89 20.32
C LEU A 350 8.77 -1.87 19.93
N ALA A 351 8.63 -2.15 18.63
CA ALA A 351 7.63 -3.08 18.11
C ALA A 351 7.87 -4.51 18.63
N SER A 352 9.11 -4.99 18.57
CA SER A 352 9.50 -6.32 19.05
C SER A 352 9.22 -6.48 20.54
N SER A 353 9.64 -5.49 21.35
CA SER A 353 9.37 -5.47 22.79
C SER A 353 7.87 -5.46 23.10
N GLY A 354 7.08 -4.64 22.39
CA GLY A 354 5.63 -4.59 22.57
C GLY A 354 4.94 -5.91 22.24
N ILE A 355 5.33 -6.56 21.15
CA ILE A 355 4.74 -7.83 20.69
C ILE A 355 5.11 -8.98 21.64
N LEU A 356 6.37 -9.08 22.06
CA LEU A 356 6.82 -10.10 23.01
C LEU A 356 6.09 -9.98 24.35
N ARG A 357 5.98 -8.77 24.88
CA ARG A 357 5.28 -8.52 26.15
C ARG A 357 3.79 -8.84 26.06
N ALA A 358 3.12 -8.42 24.98
CA ALA A 358 1.72 -8.76 24.77
C ALA A 358 1.49 -10.28 24.68
N SER A 359 2.46 -11.01 24.14
CA SER A 359 2.43 -12.47 24.08
C SER A 359 2.63 -13.12 25.45
N GLU A 360 3.47 -12.56 26.33
CA GLU A 360 3.73 -13.06 27.68
C GLU A 360 2.55 -12.85 28.64
N GLU A 361 1.81 -11.74 28.48
CA GLU A 361 0.64 -11.44 29.33
C GLU A 361 -0.55 -12.39 29.08
N MET A 362 -0.48 -13.19 28.03
CA MET A 362 -1.56 -14.05 27.56
C MET A 362 -1.31 -15.50 27.96
N ASN A 363 -2.00 -15.92 29.02
CA ASN A 363 -1.84 -17.25 29.62
C ASN A 363 -2.58 -18.38 28.88
N ASP A 364 -3.45 -18.04 27.91
CA ASP A 364 -4.28 -19.03 27.20
C ASP A 364 -3.58 -19.52 25.91
N PRO A 365 -3.25 -20.82 25.80
CA PRO A 365 -2.57 -21.38 24.63
C PRO A 365 -3.42 -21.36 23.34
N GLU A 366 -4.76 -21.31 23.44
CA GLU A 366 -5.64 -21.17 22.27
C GLU A 366 -5.57 -19.76 21.71
N VAL A 367 -5.63 -18.76 22.60
CA VAL A 367 -5.41 -17.37 22.21
C VAL A 367 -4.00 -17.27 21.65
N LEU A 368 -2.96 -17.83 22.30
CA LEU A 368 -1.55 -17.76 21.83
C LEU A 368 -1.35 -18.18 20.36
N LYS A 369 -2.14 -19.14 19.86
CA LYS A 369 -2.13 -19.55 18.45
C LYS A 369 -2.68 -18.47 17.51
N SER A 370 -3.61 -17.62 17.93
CA SER A 370 -4.11 -16.49 17.13
C SER A 370 -3.12 -15.32 17.04
N PHE A 371 -2.04 -15.30 17.84
CA PHE A 371 -0.98 -14.27 17.81
C PHE A 371 0.03 -14.52 16.69
N GLN A 372 0.23 -15.77 16.34
CA GLN A 372 1.33 -16.23 15.50
C GLN A 372 1.42 -15.53 14.14
N PRO A 373 0.32 -15.20 13.45
CA PRO A 373 0.38 -14.45 12.21
C PRO A 373 1.03 -13.07 12.35
N VAL A 374 0.89 -12.38 13.48
CA VAL A 374 1.47 -11.03 13.68
C VAL A 374 3.00 -11.06 13.63
N TYR A 375 3.63 -12.20 13.95
CA TYR A 375 5.08 -12.34 13.82
C TYR A 375 5.55 -12.26 12.36
N PHE A 376 4.70 -12.63 11.40
CA PHE A 376 4.99 -12.50 9.97
C PHE A 376 5.09 -11.02 9.57
N ILE A 377 4.37 -10.12 10.26
CA ILE A 377 4.43 -8.68 9.99
C ILE A 377 5.81 -8.12 10.34
N ILE A 378 6.42 -8.58 11.45
CA ILE A 378 7.79 -8.17 11.82
C ILE A 378 8.79 -8.67 10.77
N GLU A 379 8.69 -9.93 10.35
CA GLU A 379 9.58 -10.47 9.32
C GLU A 379 9.44 -9.69 8.00
N GLU A 380 8.21 -9.39 7.59
CA GLU A 380 7.92 -8.67 6.36
C GLU A 380 8.36 -7.20 6.45
N LEU A 381 8.31 -6.57 7.62
CA LEU A 381 8.88 -5.24 7.88
C LEU A 381 10.39 -5.23 7.61
N VAL A 382 11.10 -6.28 8.02
CA VAL A 382 12.54 -6.42 7.78
C VAL A 382 12.82 -6.68 6.30
N LYS A 383 12.03 -7.55 5.65
CA LYS A 383 12.18 -7.84 4.21
C LYS A 383 11.95 -6.62 3.31
N ARG A 384 10.98 -5.76 3.63
CA ARG A 384 10.61 -4.59 2.81
C ARG A 384 11.40 -3.33 3.12
N SER A 385 12.18 -3.32 4.21
CA SER A 385 12.95 -2.15 4.62
C SER A 385 14.40 -2.27 4.15
N PRO A 386 14.92 -1.31 3.36
CA PRO A 386 16.35 -1.30 3.03
C PRO A 386 17.24 -0.95 4.24
N TYR A 387 16.64 -0.59 5.38
CA TYR A 387 17.36 -0.13 6.58
C TYR A 387 17.48 -1.18 7.68
N LEU A 388 16.83 -2.33 7.54
CA LEU A 388 16.81 -3.40 8.55
C LEU A 388 17.49 -4.65 8.02
N SER A 389 18.07 -5.44 8.92
CA SER A 389 18.67 -6.74 8.60
C SER A 389 18.10 -7.84 9.49
N PHE A 390 18.21 -9.08 9.04
CA PHE A 390 17.82 -10.25 9.84
C PHE A 390 18.71 -10.44 11.08
N ASP A 391 19.97 -10.02 11.04
CA ASP A 391 20.86 -10.04 12.21
C ASP A 391 20.35 -9.09 13.31
N LEU A 392 19.87 -7.91 12.91
CA LEU A 392 19.26 -6.97 13.83
C LEU A 392 17.93 -7.51 14.38
N LEU A 393 17.12 -8.14 13.52
CA LEU A 393 15.89 -8.79 13.95
C LEU A 393 16.16 -9.84 15.02
N GLU A 394 17.11 -10.75 14.80
CA GLU A 394 17.46 -11.81 15.76
C GLU A 394 17.88 -11.24 17.12
N SER A 395 18.51 -10.05 17.14
CA SER A 395 18.93 -9.40 18.39
C SER A 395 17.77 -8.89 19.26
N CYS A 396 16.60 -8.62 18.68
CA CYS A 396 15.43 -8.07 19.40
C CYS A 396 14.17 -8.95 19.32
N PHE A 397 14.11 -9.90 18.40
CA PHE A 397 13.01 -10.82 18.20
C PHE A 397 13.53 -12.17 17.66
N PRO A 398 13.57 -13.23 18.49
CA PRO A 398 14.11 -14.53 18.10
C PRO A 398 13.39 -15.14 16.88
N TYR A 399 14.13 -15.47 15.82
CA TYR A 399 13.56 -16.00 14.57
C TYR A 399 12.90 -17.39 14.76
N ASN A 400 13.27 -18.11 15.82
CA ASN A 400 12.63 -19.37 16.18
C ASN A 400 11.12 -19.20 16.47
N LEU A 401 10.68 -18.04 16.96
CA LEU A 401 9.26 -17.71 17.20
C LEU A 401 8.51 -17.57 15.87
N ILE A 402 9.11 -16.85 14.90
CA ILE A 402 8.56 -16.68 13.55
C ILE A 402 8.45 -18.03 12.84
N ARG A 403 9.51 -18.85 12.89
CA ARG A 403 9.51 -20.18 12.30
C ARG A 403 8.46 -21.09 12.91
N SER A 404 8.29 -21.05 14.23
CA SER A 404 7.28 -21.84 14.94
C SER A 404 5.86 -21.40 14.60
N ALA A 405 5.65 -20.08 14.43
CA ALA A 405 4.41 -19.51 13.95
C ALA A 405 4.05 -20.04 12.54
N TYR A 406 5.00 -20.03 11.59
CA TYR A 406 4.77 -20.61 10.26
C TYR A 406 4.35 -22.08 10.32
N GLN A 407 5.07 -22.90 11.08
CA GLN A 407 4.77 -24.32 11.19
C GLN A 407 3.38 -24.58 11.79
N SER A 408 3.00 -23.80 12.81
CA SER A 408 1.70 -23.93 13.47
C SER A 408 0.56 -23.52 12.54
N CYS A 409 0.67 -22.37 11.87
CA CYS A 409 -0.37 -21.90 10.96
C CYS A 409 -0.50 -22.82 9.72
N CYS A 410 0.61 -23.33 9.16
CA CYS A 410 0.56 -24.30 8.06
C CYS A 410 -0.14 -25.61 8.47
N ARG A 411 0.10 -26.11 9.69
CA ARG A 411 -0.58 -27.32 10.20
C ARG A 411 -2.08 -27.08 10.34
N GLN A 412 -2.50 -25.91 10.83
CA GLN A 412 -3.91 -25.57 10.95
C GLN A 412 -4.61 -25.50 9.60
N ASP A 413 -3.99 -24.89 8.58
CA ASP A 413 -4.58 -24.82 7.25
C ASP A 413 -4.66 -26.20 6.59
N SER A 414 -3.64 -27.06 6.77
CA SER A 414 -3.69 -28.44 6.27
C SER A 414 -4.81 -29.28 6.92
N ALA A 415 -5.12 -29.01 8.19
CA ALA A 415 -6.23 -29.66 8.89
C ALA A 415 -7.60 -29.17 8.41
N LYS A 416 -7.71 -27.92 7.93
CA LYS A 416 -8.96 -27.36 7.36
C LYS A 416 -9.25 -27.85 5.94
N VAL A 417 -8.23 -28.20 5.16
CA VAL A 417 -8.37 -28.71 3.77
C VAL A 417 -8.65 -30.23 3.73
N GLY A 418 -8.37 -30.95 4.83
CA GLY A 418 -8.59 -32.39 4.96
C GLY A 418 -9.97 -32.82 5.48
N VAL A 419 -10.91 -31.88 5.62
CA VAL A 419 -12.33 -32.08 5.98
C VAL A 419 -13.17 -31.54 4.83
#